data_AF-A0AA95RMY3-F1
#
_entry.id   AF-A0AA95RMY3-F1
#
_cell.length_a   1.000
_cell.length_b   1.000
_cell.length_c   1.000
_cell.angle_alpha   90.00
_cell.angle_beta   90.00
_cell.angle_gamma   90.00
#
_symmetry.space_group_name_H-M   'P 1'
#
loop_
_entity.id
_entity.type
_entity.pdbx_description
1 polymer ?
#
loop_
_entity_poly.entity_id
_entity_poly.type
_entity_poly.pdbx_seq_one_letter_code
_entity_poly.pdbx_strand_id
1 'polypeptide(L)'
;MTKKEVMELLVLIESIYSNCIFKDETIQQWFEFCSEMDYEKVKAKVKKHIRRSPFPPTIADIAVFSFDDNDFPIILQEWIKKGCERIESHSKSNKRGPLPAWLAEYSPRKSVSS
;
A
#
# COMPACT_ATOMS: atom_id res chain seq x y z
N MET A 1 -13.34 9.72 15.22
CA MET A 1 -13.63 11.18 15.17
C MET A 1 -14.98 11.50 15.85
N THR A 2 -15.17 12.73 16.37
CA THR A 2 -16.42 13.20 17.00
C THR A 2 -17.33 13.96 16.02
N LYS A 3 -18.63 14.08 16.32
CA LYS A 3 -19.61 14.78 15.45
C LYS A 3 -19.25 16.25 15.22
N LYS A 4 -18.71 16.93 16.23
CA LYS A 4 -18.28 18.33 16.13
C LYS A 4 -17.15 18.50 15.12
N GLU A 5 -16.16 17.62 15.19
CA GLU A 5 -15.03 17.61 14.25
C GLU A 5 -15.49 17.37 12.81
N VAL A 6 -16.49 16.51 12.59
CA VAL A 6 -17.06 16.27 11.24
C VAL A 6 -17.72 17.53 10.73
N MET A 7 -18.51 18.21 11.57
CA MET A 7 -19.14 19.46 11.19
C MET A 7 -18.12 20.55 10.87
N GLU A 8 -17.04 20.69 11.66
CA GLU A 8 -15.96 21.62 11.33
C GLU A 8 -15.33 21.35 9.96
N LEU A 9 -15.14 20.07 9.62
CA LEU A 9 -14.61 19.66 8.33
C LEU A 9 -15.56 19.99 7.17
N LEU A 10 -16.84 19.72 7.34
CA LEU A 10 -17.86 20.02 6.34
C LEU A 10 -18.01 21.53 6.12
N VAL A 11 -18.03 22.32 7.20
CA VAL A 11 -18.07 23.79 7.14
C VAL A 11 -16.81 24.33 6.44
N LEU A 12 -15.64 23.75 6.71
CA LEU A 12 -14.40 24.11 6.02
C LEU A 12 -14.52 23.85 4.50
N ILE A 13 -15.07 22.69 4.10
CA ILE A 13 -15.27 22.34 2.69
C ILE A 13 -16.27 23.31 2.05
N GLU A 14 -17.41 23.57 2.69
CA GLU A 14 -18.43 24.51 2.21
C GLU A 14 -17.87 25.94 2.06
N SER A 15 -17.01 26.38 2.98
CA SER A 15 -16.37 27.70 2.90
C SER A 15 -15.45 27.89 1.69
N ILE A 16 -14.93 26.79 1.15
CA ILE A 16 -14.00 26.78 0.01
C ILE A 16 -14.76 26.50 -1.29
N TYR A 17 -15.75 25.61 -1.21
CA TYR A 17 -16.59 25.19 -2.32
C TYR A 17 -18.03 25.63 -2.06
N SER A 18 -18.33 26.90 -2.37
CA SER A 18 -19.66 27.50 -2.20
C SER A 18 -20.78 26.82 -3.00
N ASN A 19 -20.43 25.95 -3.94
CA ASN A 19 -21.38 25.14 -4.72
C ASN A 19 -21.73 23.80 -4.05
N CYS A 20 -21.11 23.47 -2.91
CA CYS A 20 -21.31 22.20 -2.22
C CYS A 20 -22.16 22.43 -0.97
N ILE A 21 -23.41 21.95 -0.99
CA ILE A 21 -24.33 22.03 0.14
C ILE A 21 -24.51 20.62 0.70
N PHE A 22 -24.16 20.44 1.98
CA PHE A 22 -24.35 19.19 2.69
C PHE A 22 -25.73 19.17 3.36
N LYS A 23 -26.53 18.15 3.06
CA LYS A 23 -27.81 17.91 3.76
C LYS A 23 -27.57 17.12 5.04
N ASP A 24 -28.50 17.18 5.98
CA ASP A 24 -28.39 16.46 7.28
C ASP A 24 -28.14 14.96 7.13
N GLU A 25 -28.78 14.31 6.15
CA GLU A 25 -28.54 12.89 5.84
C GLU A 25 -27.08 12.63 5.44
N THR A 26 -26.49 13.52 4.65
CA THR A 26 -25.10 13.43 4.23
C THR A 26 -24.15 13.65 5.40
N ILE A 27 -24.47 14.57 6.32
CA ILE A 27 -23.70 14.80 7.54
C ILE A 27 -23.67 13.53 8.40
N GLN A 28 -24.82 12.85 8.53
CA GLN A 28 -24.90 11.61 9.28
C GLN A 28 -24.07 10.48 8.65
N GLN A 29 -24.14 10.33 7.33
CA GLN A 29 -23.30 9.36 6.60
C GLN A 29 -21.80 9.65 6.78
N TRP A 30 -21.40 10.92 6.65
CA TRP A 30 -20.01 11.32 6.88
C TRP A 30 -19.55 11.03 8.31
N PHE A 31 -20.44 11.21 9.30
CA PHE A 31 -20.13 10.87 10.67
C PHE A 31 -19.95 9.37 10.88
N GLU A 32 -20.80 8.54 10.29
CA GLU A 32 -20.70 7.09 10.36
C GLU A 32 -19.38 6.59 9.75
N PHE A 33 -19.02 7.07 8.55
CA PHE A 33 -17.77 6.70 7.86
C PHE A 33 -16.50 7.24 8.53
N CYS A 34 -16.55 8.46 9.10
CA CYS A 34 -15.38 9.07 9.75
C CYS A 34 -15.24 8.67 11.23
N SER A 35 -16.18 7.90 11.78
CA SER A 35 -16.17 7.51 13.20
C SER A 35 -14.88 6.78 13.59
N GLU A 36 -14.40 5.90 12.72
CA GLU A 36 -13.17 5.10 12.89
C GLU A 36 -11.88 5.86 12.53
N MET A 37 -11.98 7.08 11.98
CA MET A 37 -10.84 7.84 11.47
C MET A 37 -10.25 8.84 12.46
N ASP A 38 -8.98 9.16 12.23
CA ASP A 38 -8.23 10.21 12.93
C ASP A 38 -8.48 11.59 12.29
N TYR A 39 -8.95 12.55 13.10
CA TYR A 39 -9.30 13.90 12.65
C TYR A 39 -8.13 14.64 11.99
N GLU A 40 -6.96 14.63 12.62
CA GLU A 40 -5.80 15.39 12.14
C GLU A 40 -5.33 14.87 10.78
N LYS A 41 -5.30 13.55 10.60
CA LYS A 41 -4.95 12.94 9.31
C LYS A 41 -5.97 13.29 8.21
N VAL A 42 -7.27 13.24 8.52
CA VAL A 42 -8.34 13.61 7.57
C VAL A 42 -8.24 15.09 7.19
N LYS A 43 -8.07 15.98 8.17
CA LYS A 43 -7.90 17.43 7.96
C LYS A 43 -6.68 17.75 7.10
N ALA A 44 -5.56 17.06 7.31
CA ALA A 44 -4.37 17.22 6.47
C ALA A 44 -4.62 16.79 5.01
N LYS A 45 -5.33 15.66 4.80
CA LYS A 45 -5.74 15.22 3.46
C LYS A 45 -6.67 16.21 2.77
N VAL A 46 -7.64 16.76 3.49
CA VAL A 46 -8.59 17.76 2.96
C VAL A 46 -7.83 19.00 2.47
N LYS A 47 -6.94 19.55 3.30
CA LYS A 47 -6.07 20.68 2.90
C LYS A 47 -5.22 20.36 1.67
N LYS A 48 -4.70 19.14 1.57
CA LYS A 48 -3.93 18.68 0.41
C LYS A 48 -4.79 18.56 -0.85
N HIS A 49 -6.03 18.09 -0.71
CA HIS A 49 -6.99 17.97 -1.81
C HIS A 49 -7.38 19.35 -2.35
N ILE A 50 -7.70 20.30 -1.45
CA ILE A 50 -8.04 21.68 -1.82
C ILE A 50 -6.96 22.35 -2.67
N ARG A 51 -5.67 22.10 -2.37
CA ARG A 51 -4.55 22.66 -3.14
C ARG A 51 -4.40 22.05 -4.54
N ARG A 52 -4.96 20.85 -4.76
CA ARG A 52 -4.79 20.07 -6.00
C ARG A 52 -6.02 20.10 -6.89
N SER A 53 -7.22 20.17 -6.29
CA SER A 53 -8.49 20.00 -6.98
C SER A 53 -9.39 21.23 -6.77
N PRO A 54 -9.94 21.79 -7.86
CA PRO A 54 -10.96 22.84 -7.78
C PRO A 54 -12.36 22.26 -7.46
N PHE A 55 -12.50 20.94 -7.33
CA PHE A 55 -13.76 20.27 -7.01
C PHE A 55 -13.79 19.79 -5.55
N PRO A 56 -14.99 19.67 -4.95
CA PRO A 56 -15.14 19.21 -3.58
C PRO A 56 -14.59 17.78 -3.43
N PRO A 57 -13.89 17.48 -2.33
CA PRO A 57 -13.42 16.13 -2.06
C PRO A 57 -14.60 15.18 -1.77
N THR A 58 -14.48 13.93 -2.21
CA THR A 58 -15.36 12.84 -1.77
C THR A 58 -14.86 12.20 -0.47
N ILE A 59 -15.71 11.44 0.23
CA ILE A 59 -15.30 10.67 1.42
C ILE A 59 -14.07 9.81 1.11
N ALA A 60 -14.02 9.16 -0.06
CA ALA A 60 -12.90 8.30 -0.45
C ALA A 60 -11.57 9.06 -0.58
N ASP A 61 -11.61 10.31 -1.05
CA ASP A 61 -10.41 11.12 -1.21
C ASP A 61 -9.76 11.45 0.15
N ILE A 62 -10.61 11.68 1.15
CA ILE A 62 -10.20 12.09 2.50
C ILE A 62 -10.08 10.92 3.46
N ALA A 63 -10.59 9.75 3.08
CA ALA A 63 -10.57 8.55 3.90
C ALA A 63 -9.15 8.19 4.32
N VAL A 64 -8.93 8.08 5.63
CA VAL A 64 -7.69 7.60 6.21
C VAL A 64 -7.99 6.35 7.00
N PHE A 65 -7.80 5.21 6.34
CA PHE A 65 -7.83 3.92 7.01
C PHE A 65 -6.47 3.69 7.65
N SER A 66 -6.44 3.47 8.97
CA SER A 66 -5.34 2.73 9.57
C SER A 66 -5.47 1.31 9.06
N PHE A 67 -4.65 0.95 8.07
CA PHE A 67 -4.38 -0.46 7.84
C PHE A 67 -3.59 -0.93 9.06
N ASP A 68 -4.32 -1.41 10.08
CA ASP A 68 -3.70 -2.23 11.12
C ASP A 68 -3.17 -3.48 10.39
N ASP A 69 -1.87 -3.70 10.58
CA ASP A 69 -1.13 -4.90 10.18
C ASP A 69 -0.96 -5.14 8.67
N ASN A 70 -0.19 -4.28 8.02
CA ASN A 70 0.62 -4.75 6.90
C ASN A 70 1.80 -5.58 7.46
N ASP A 71 1.58 -6.88 7.70
CA ASP A 71 2.65 -7.86 8.00
C ASP A 71 3.61 -8.08 6.83
N PHE A 72 3.33 -7.44 5.69
CA PHE A 72 4.12 -7.56 4.46
C PHE A 72 5.64 -7.34 4.65
N PRO A 73 6.12 -6.34 5.42
CA PRO A 73 7.55 -6.16 5.65
C PRO A 73 8.17 -7.33 6.42
N ILE A 74 7.43 -7.90 7.39
CA ILE A 74 7.87 -9.05 8.19
C ILE A 74 7.92 -10.30 7.31
N ILE A 75 6.85 -10.56 6.56
CA ILE A 75 6.78 -11.66 5.59
C ILE A 75 7.92 -11.54 4.57
N LEU A 76 8.18 -10.36 4.03
CA LEU A 76 9.27 -10.15 3.08
C LEU A 76 10.65 -10.47 3.69
N GLN A 77 10.90 -10.04 4.93
CA GLN A 77 12.14 -10.36 5.63
C GLN A 77 12.34 -11.87 5.84
N GLU A 78 11.29 -12.59 6.22
CA GLU A 78 11.36 -14.05 6.35
C GLU A 78 11.69 -14.74 5.03
N TRP A 79 11.12 -14.27 3.92
CA TRP A 79 11.37 -14.85 2.60
C TRP A 79 12.81 -14.62 2.15
N ILE A 80 13.36 -13.42 2.39
CA ILE A 80 14.77 -13.10 2.11
C ILE A 80 15.68 -14.00 2.94
N LYS A 81 15.41 -14.14 4.25
CA LYS A 81 16.18 -15.02 5.15
C LYS A 81 16.16 -16.47 4.69
N LYS A 82 14.97 -17.03 4.41
CA LYS A 82 14.81 -18.39 3.87
C LYS A 82 15.51 -18.56 2.52
N GLY A 83 15.57 -17.52 1.69
CA GLY A 83 16.32 -17.51 0.43
C GLY A 83 17.83 -17.62 0.64
N CYS A 84 18.38 -16.81 1.53
CA CYS A 84 19.81 -16.84 1.89
C CYS A 84 20.23 -18.19 2.49
N GLU A 85 19.44 -18.76 3.39
CA GLU A 85 19.71 -20.07 4.00
C GLU A 85 19.79 -21.20 2.95
N ARG A 86 18.94 -21.13 1.91
CA ARG A 86 18.98 -22.06 0.76
C ARG A 86 20.29 -21.93 -0.01
N ILE A 87 20.71 -20.70 -0.32
CA ILE A 87 21.96 -20.43 -1.06
C ILE A 87 23.18 -20.89 -0.25
N GLU A 88 23.22 -20.58 1.06
CA GLU A 88 24.30 -21.01 1.94
C GLU A 88 24.39 -22.54 2.09
N SER A 89 23.23 -23.22 2.20
CA SER A 89 23.18 -24.68 2.27
C SER A 89 23.66 -25.33 0.97
N HIS A 90 23.35 -24.73 -0.17
CA HIS A 90 23.89 -25.15 -1.48
C HIS A 90 25.39 -24.86 -1.62
N SER A 91 25.90 -23.78 -1.03
CA SER A 91 27.34 -23.48 -1.03
C SER A 91 28.14 -24.42 -0.13
N LYS A 92 27.58 -24.84 1.02
CA LYS A 92 28.22 -25.77 1.97
C LYS A 92 28.14 -27.22 1.49
N SER A 93 27.07 -27.60 0.79
CA SER A 93 26.99 -28.86 0.06
C SER A 93 27.69 -28.73 -1.30
N ASN A 94 29.02 -28.68 -1.27
CA ASN A 94 29.88 -28.63 -2.45
C ASN A 94 29.87 -29.97 -3.23
N LYS A 95 28.70 -30.56 -3.45
CA LYS A 95 28.44 -31.59 -4.45
C LYS A 95 27.81 -30.85 -5.62
N ARG A 96 28.66 -30.33 -6.51
CA ARG A 96 28.22 -30.02 -7.87
C ARG A 96 27.64 -31.32 -8.43
N GLY A 97 26.32 -31.45 -8.40
CA GLY A 97 25.62 -32.55 -9.04
C GLY A 97 26.03 -32.60 -10.52
N PRO A 98 25.96 -33.77 -11.17
CA PRO A 98 26.16 -33.85 -12.60
C PRO A 98 25.25 -32.82 -13.27
N LEU A 99 25.77 -32.11 -14.28
CA LEU A 99 24.96 -31.23 -15.11
C LEU A 99 23.70 -32.00 -15.53
N PRO A 100 22.50 -31.43 -15.35
CA PRO A 100 21.26 -32.06 -15.81
C PRO A 100 21.41 -32.46 -17.28
N ALA A 101 20.90 -33.63 -17.66
CA ALA A 101 21.10 -34.20 -19.00
C ALA A 101 20.70 -33.23 -20.13
N TRP A 102 19.67 -32.41 -19.91
CA TRP A 102 19.22 -31.37 -20.84
C TRP A 102 20.24 -30.23 -21.03
N LEU A 103 21.09 -29.95 -20.04
CA LEU A 103 22.18 -28.97 -20.15
C LEU A 103 23.43 -29.57 -20.83
N ALA A 104 23.57 -30.90 -20.79
CA ALA A 104 24.71 -31.60 -21.40
C ALA A 104 24.62 -31.60 -22.94
N GLU A 105 23.42 -31.59 -23.52
CA GLU A 105 23.19 -31.50 -24.98
C GLU A 105 23.76 -30.20 -25.59
N TYR A 106 23.83 -29.13 -24.80
CA TYR A 106 24.35 -27.83 -25.24
C TYR A 106 25.81 -27.57 -24.83
N SER A 107 26.51 -28.57 -24.29
CA SER A 107 27.90 -28.39 -23.86
C SER A 107 28.86 -28.35 -25.06
N PRO A 108 29.52 -27.21 -25.35
CA PRO A 108 30.38 -27.09 -26.51
C PRO A 108 31.75 -27.64 -26.13
N ARG A 109 32.01 -28.93 -26.41
CA ARG A 109 33.33 -29.47 -26.80
C ARG A 109 33.24 -31.00 -27.00
N LYS A 110 33.05 -31.41 -28.26
CA LYS A 110 33.80 -32.54 -28.81
C LYS A 110 34.75 -31.96 -29.85
N SER A 111 35.97 -31.63 -29.41
CA SER A 111 37.09 -31.46 -30.32
C SER A 111 37.32 -32.79 -31.02
N VAL A 112 36.91 -32.85 -32.28
CA VAL A 112 37.30 -33.88 -33.23
C VAL A 112 38.81 -33.76 -33.42
N SER A 113 39.57 -34.74 -32.97
CA SER A 113 40.95 -34.95 -33.42
C SER A 113 40.92 -36.07 -34.45
N SER A 114 41.27 -35.72 -35.69
CA SER A 114 41.63 -36.63 -36.79
C SER A 114 42.88 -37.42 -36.49
#